data_AF-A0A2W1B9J4-F1
#
_entry.id   AF-A0A2W1B9J4-F1
#
_cell.length_a   1.000
_cell.length_b   1.000
_cell.length_c   1.000
_cell.angle_alpha   90.00
_cell.angle_beta   90.00
_cell.angle_gamma   90.00
#
_symmetry.space_group_name_H-M   'P 1'
#
loop_
_entity.id
_entity.type
_entity.pdbx_description
1 polymer ?
#
loop_
_entity_poly.entity_id
_entity_poly.type
_entity_poly.pdbx_seq_one_letter_code
_entity_poly.pdbx_strand_id
1 'polypeptide(L)'
;MKVFASTVNTLSGGVIYVRIFHTNNHSPEELLSGAINGTEVMAFGCSLCTIADFLFLPELSIFSAAYLFEDVEHMDKAMDSGIMAELLDRAAANSGVRVLDNWYSGSHHLFLNETISGIEDPSQLEGLRLCSNCYQGSFDACRALGASPVHMGQSTLKDAMSCG
;
A
#
# COMPACT_ATOMS: atom_id res chain seq x y z
N MET A 1 9.27 -2.41 -12.19
CA MET A 1 10.49 -3.26 -12.04
C MET A 1 11.30 -3.53 -13.30
N LYS A 2 10.71 -3.88 -14.46
CA LYS A 2 11.51 -4.12 -15.70
C LYS A 2 12.35 -2.90 -16.13
N VAL A 3 11.75 -1.71 -16.09
CA VAL A 3 12.45 -0.44 -16.37
C VAL A 3 13.60 -0.24 -15.38
N PHE A 4 13.34 -0.33 -14.07
CA PHE A 4 14.37 -0.27 -13.02
C PHE A 4 15.55 -1.23 -13.31
N ALA A 5 15.28 -2.51 -13.61
CA ALA A 5 16.32 -3.48 -13.91
C ALA A 5 17.18 -3.09 -15.12
N SER A 6 16.54 -2.62 -16.20
CA SER A 6 17.24 -2.15 -17.41
C SER A 6 18.05 -0.87 -17.17
N THR A 7 17.48 0.09 -16.44
CA THR A 7 18.13 1.35 -16.09
C THR A 7 19.36 1.12 -15.23
N VAL A 8 19.25 0.31 -14.17
CA VAL A 8 20.38 -0.03 -13.30
C VAL A 8 21.48 -0.76 -14.06
N ASN A 9 21.12 -1.70 -14.95
CA ASN A 9 22.10 -2.40 -15.78
C ASN A 9 22.84 -1.43 -16.72
N THR A 10 22.11 -0.49 -17.33
CA THR A 10 22.70 0.52 -18.23
C THR A 10 23.62 1.48 -17.48
N LEU A 11 23.14 2.06 -16.37
CA LEU A 11 23.92 3.04 -15.58
C LEU A 11 25.14 2.42 -14.91
N SER A 12 25.10 1.11 -14.61
CA SER A 12 26.24 0.37 -14.06
C SER A 12 27.20 -0.18 -15.12
N GLY A 13 26.99 0.09 -16.41
CA GLY A 13 27.81 -0.47 -17.49
C GLY A 13 27.76 -2.00 -17.57
N GLY A 14 26.65 -2.61 -17.15
CA GLY A 14 26.45 -4.06 -17.11
C GLY A 14 26.90 -4.76 -15.83
N VAL A 15 27.51 -4.04 -14.87
CA VAL A 15 28.03 -4.63 -13.63
C VAL A 15 26.92 -5.07 -12.68
N ILE A 16 25.82 -4.31 -12.61
CA ILE A 16 24.67 -4.65 -11.77
C ILE A 16 23.58 -5.27 -12.65
N TYR A 17 23.15 -6.47 -12.28
CA TYR A 17 22.06 -7.19 -12.94
C TYR A 17 20.95 -7.48 -11.95
N VAL A 18 19.71 -7.09 -12.28
CA VAL A 18 18.53 -7.31 -11.44
C VAL A 18 17.68 -8.42 -12.07
N ARG A 19 17.62 -9.57 -11.41
CA ARG A 19 16.72 -10.66 -11.78
C ARG A 19 15.37 -10.47 -11.09
N ILE A 20 14.31 -10.41 -11.88
CA ILE A 20 12.95 -10.22 -11.35
C ILE A 20 12.27 -11.58 -11.25
N PHE A 21 11.77 -11.89 -10.05
CA PHE A 21 10.83 -12.97 -9.82
C PHE A 21 9.45 -12.35 -9.62
N HIS A 22 8.45 -12.85 -10.33
CA HIS A 22 7.07 -12.48 -10.04
C HIS A 22 6.69 -13.03 -8.66
N THR A 23 5.78 -12.35 -7.97
CA THR A 23 5.46 -12.60 -6.56
C THR A 23 5.09 -14.05 -6.25
N ASN A 24 4.71 -14.85 -7.26
CA ASN A 24 4.47 -16.29 -7.14
C ASN A 24 3.55 -16.67 -5.97
N ASN A 25 2.49 -15.87 -5.78
CA ASN A 25 1.51 -15.96 -4.69
C ASN A 25 2.03 -15.59 -3.29
N HIS A 26 3.21 -14.99 -3.15
CA HIS A 26 3.66 -14.44 -1.88
C HIS A 26 2.88 -13.16 -1.56
N SER A 27 2.46 -13.03 -0.30
CA SER A 27 1.87 -11.80 0.20
C SER A 27 2.90 -10.68 0.34
N PRO A 28 2.49 -9.40 0.38
CA PRO A 28 3.41 -8.29 0.65
C PRO A 28 4.24 -8.47 1.93
N GLU A 29 3.66 -9.09 2.95
CA GLU A 29 4.29 -9.46 4.22
C GLU A 29 5.39 -10.51 4.02
N GLU A 30 5.13 -11.56 3.26
CA GLU A 30 6.11 -12.60 2.95
C GLU A 30 7.27 -12.05 2.12
N LEU A 31 6.99 -11.16 1.16
CA LEU A 31 8.01 -10.48 0.37
C LEU A 31 8.91 -9.59 1.25
N LEU A 32 8.30 -8.78 2.14
CA LEU A 32 9.05 -7.91 3.05
C LEU A 32 9.89 -8.73 4.04
N SER A 33 9.33 -9.81 4.59
CA SER A 33 10.06 -10.74 5.47
C SER A 33 11.26 -11.37 4.77
N GLY A 34 11.13 -11.75 3.48
CA GLY A 34 12.25 -12.24 2.69
C GLY A 34 13.39 -11.23 2.55
N ALA A 35 13.05 -9.94 2.39
CA ALA A 35 14.03 -8.86 2.36
C ALA A 35 14.70 -8.63 3.74
N ILE A 36 13.92 -8.60 4.83
CA ILE A 36 14.42 -8.44 6.19
C ILE A 36 15.39 -9.58 6.57
N ASN A 37 15.02 -10.82 6.24
CA ASN A 37 15.83 -12.00 6.56
C ASN A 37 16.99 -12.23 5.59
N GLY A 38 17.13 -11.41 4.55
CA GLY A 38 18.20 -11.49 3.56
C GLY A 38 18.10 -12.68 2.60
N THR A 39 16.95 -13.36 2.53
CA THR A 39 16.72 -14.39 1.51
C THR A 39 16.44 -13.78 0.14
N GLU A 40 15.90 -12.56 0.13
CA GLU A 40 15.71 -11.73 -1.06
C GLU A 40 16.47 -10.41 -0.90
N VAL A 41 17.03 -9.87 -1.98
CA VAL A 41 17.78 -8.60 -1.92
C VAL A 41 16.83 -7.40 -1.96
N MET A 42 15.68 -7.54 -2.62
CA MET A 42 14.68 -6.47 -2.79
C MET A 42 13.27 -7.05 -2.83
N ALA A 43 12.32 -6.32 -2.25
CA ALA A 43 10.89 -6.56 -2.37
C ALA A 43 10.20 -5.36 -3.02
N PHE A 44 9.09 -5.60 -3.73
CA PHE A 44 8.25 -4.56 -4.33
C PHE A 44 6.78 -4.86 -4.01
N GLY A 45 5.97 -3.81 -3.83
CA GLY A 45 4.54 -3.95 -3.53
C GLY A 45 4.22 -3.97 -2.03
N CYS A 46 5.16 -3.60 -1.17
CA CYS A 46 4.92 -3.42 0.26
C CYS A 46 4.37 -2.01 0.50
N SER A 47 3.17 -1.90 1.06
CA SER A 47 2.60 -0.59 1.41
C SER A 47 3.33 0.01 2.61
N LEU A 48 3.27 1.34 2.79
CA LEU A 48 3.83 2.00 3.98
C LEU A 48 3.19 1.50 5.28
N CYS A 49 1.93 1.05 5.24
CA CYS A 49 1.27 0.44 6.39
C CYS A 49 1.83 -0.96 6.70
N THR A 50 2.14 -1.76 5.68
CA THR A 50 2.84 -3.04 5.85
C THR A 50 4.21 -2.83 6.48
N ILE A 51 4.94 -1.80 6.02
CA ILE A 51 6.24 -1.42 6.57
C ILE A 51 6.09 -0.92 8.02
N ALA A 52 5.05 -0.13 8.31
CA ALA A 52 4.72 0.33 9.66
C ALA A 52 4.60 -0.83 10.65
N ASP A 53 3.84 -1.86 10.28
CA ASP A 53 3.57 -3.01 11.12
C ASP A 53 4.81 -3.91 11.29
N PHE A 54 5.54 -4.19 10.20
CA PHE A 54 6.69 -5.10 10.21
C PHE A 54 7.95 -4.50 10.85
N LEU A 55 8.12 -3.19 10.73
CA LEU A 55 9.30 -2.49 11.26
C LEU A 55 9.02 -1.75 12.56
N PHE A 56 7.82 -1.91 13.14
CA PHE A 56 7.37 -1.23 14.37
C PHE A 56 7.49 0.30 14.29
N LEU A 57 6.97 0.88 13.20
CA LEU A 57 6.97 2.32 12.92
C LEU A 57 5.52 2.84 12.89
N PRO A 58 4.86 2.99 14.05
CA PRO A 58 3.46 3.40 14.11
C PRO A 58 3.19 4.78 13.48
N GLU A 59 4.22 5.62 13.35
CA GLU A 59 4.13 6.90 12.66
C GLU A 59 3.75 6.75 11.18
N LEU A 60 4.10 5.63 10.54
CA LEU A 60 3.74 5.34 9.14
C LEU A 60 2.30 4.82 9.00
N SER A 61 1.61 4.45 10.09
CA SER A 61 0.22 3.96 10.02
C SER A 61 -0.77 5.05 9.56
N ILE A 62 -0.39 6.34 9.64
CA ILE A 62 -1.19 7.47 9.16
C ILE A 62 -1.51 7.35 7.66
N PHE A 63 -0.66 6.68 6.88
CA PHE A 63 -0.87 6.48 5.44
C PHE A 63 -2.04 5.53 5.11
N SER A 64 -2.68 4.93 6.11
CA SER A 64 -3.95 4.19 5.94
C SER A 64 -5.19 5.10 5.93
N ALA A 65 -5.06 6.37 6.32
CA ALA A 65 -6.15 7.32 6.39
C ALA A 65 -6.66 7.71 4.99
N ALA A 66 -7.97 7.79 4.84
CA ALA A 66 -8.57 8.35 3.63
C ALA A 66 -8.38 9.86 3.55
N TYR A 67 -8.31 10.38 2.33
CA TYR A 67 -8.18 11.81 2.03
C TYR A 67 -6.94 12.49 2.64
N LEU A 68 -5.89 11.71 2.96
CA LEU A 68 -4.63 12.25 3.46
C LEU A 68 -3.92 13.16 2.44
N PHE A 69 -4.04 12.83 1.16
CA PHE A 69 -3.48 13.60 0.05
C PHE A 69 -4.59 14.16 -0.83
N GLU A 70 -4.39 15.39 -1.30
CA GLU A 70 -5.33 16.07 -2.21
C GLU A 70 -5.22 15.51 -3.63
N ASP A 71 -3.99 15.27 -4.08
CA ASP A 71 -3.65 14.72 -5.39
C ASP A 71 -2.29 14.02 -5.36
N VAL A 72 -1.85 13.53 -6.53
CA VAL A 72 -0.57 12.84 -6.70
C VAL A 72 0.61 13.78 -6.42
N GLU A 73 0.51 15.07 -6.76
CA GLU A 73 1.61 16.02 -6.53
C GLU A 73 1.79 16.32 -5.03
N HIS A 74 0.71 16.42 -4.27
CA HIS A 74 0.75 16.51 -2.82
C HIS A 74 1.36 15.25 -2.21
N MET A 75 0.98 14.06 -2.68
CA MET A 75 1.58 12.80 -2.24
C MET A 75 3.09 12.78 -2.50
N ASP A 76 3.53 13.10 -3.71
CA ASP A 76 4.95 13.08 -4.09
C ASP A 76 5.76 14.06 -3.21
N LYS A 77 5.27 15.29 -3.03
CA LYS A 77 5.93 16.28 -2.14
C LYS A 77 6.01 15.82 -0.68
N ALA A 78 4.98 15.13 -0.19
CA ALA A 78 5.00 14.59 1.17
C ALA A 78 6.02 13.46 1.31
N MET A 79 6.13 12.59 0.30
CA MET A 79 7.10 11.49 0.27
C MET A 79 8.54 11.97 0.13
N ASP A 80 8.77 13.06 -0.60
CA ASP A 80 10.09 13.71 -0.76
C ASP A 80 10.47 14.63 0.42
N SER A 81 9.60 14.76 1.43
CA SER A 81 9.84 15.64 2.56
C SER A 81 10.95 15.15 3.48
N GLY A 82 11.62 16.08 4.16
CA GLY A 82 12.65 15.75 5.16
C GLY A 82 12.12 14.90 6.33
N ILE A 83 10.83 15.03 6.66
CA ILE A 83 10.17 14.22 7.69
C ILE A 83 10.11 12.76 7.25
N MET A 84 9.72 12.51 6.00
CA MET A 84 9.65 11.15 5.46
C MET A 84 11.04 10.54 5.34
N ALA A 85 12.04 11.31 4.89
CA ALA A 85 13.42 10.86 4.85
C ALA A 85 13.94 10.42 6.24
N GLU A 86 13.70 11.22 7.29
CA GLU A 86 14.10 10.88 8.66
C GLU A 86 13.41 9.61 9.17
N LEU A 87 12.11 9.46 8.90
CA LEU A 87 11.34 8.27 9.28
C LEU A 87 11.88 7.00 8.60
N LEU A 88 12.14 7.07 7.28
CA LEU A 88 12.67 5.95 6.52
C LEU A 88 14.14 5.62 6.87
N ASP A 89 14.94 6.62 7.24
CA ASP A 89 16.31 6.40 7.72
C ASP A 89 16.33 5.70 9.07
N ARG A 90 15.44 6.10 9.99
CA ARG A 90 15.23 5.38 11.26
C ARG A 90 14.75 3.95 11.01
N ALA A 91 13.82 3.75 10.07
CA ALA A 91 13.35 2.44 9.66
C ALA A 91 14.51 1.54 9.22
N ALA A 92 15.38 2.07 8.36
CA ALA A 92 16.54 1.36 7.85
C ALA A 92 17.55 1.05 8.94
N ALA A 93 17.82 1.98 9.86
CA ALA A 93 18.74 1.77 10.97
C ALA A 93 18.27 0.65 11.91
N ASN A 94 16.97 0.54 12.13
CA ASN A 94 16.39 -0.45 13.05
C ASN A 94 16.19 -1.84 12.41
N SER A 95 15.84 -1.87 11.12
CA SER A 95 15.44 -3.11 10.44
C SER A 95 16.50 -3.70 9.50
N GLY A 96 17.50 -2.91 9.11
CA GLY A 96 18.42 -3.25 8.04
C GLY A 96 17.82 -3.14 6.63
N VAL A 97 16.54 -2.78 6.49
CA VAL A 97 15.84 -2.62 5.21
C VAL A 97 15.70 -1.15 4.86
N ARG A 98 16.24 -0.76 3.71
CA ARG A 98 16.12 0.61 3.18
C ARG A 98 15.06 0.67 2.09
N VAL A 99 14.08 1.54 2.27
CA VAL A 99 13.14 1.94 1.22
C VAL A 99 13.91 2.75 0.16
N LEU A 100 13.83 2.33 -1.10
CA LEU A 100 14.54 2.97 -2.20
C LEU A 100 13.72 4.05 -2.90
N ASP A 101 12.40 3.85 -2.97
CA ASP A 101 11.47 4.71 -3.69
C ASP A 101 10.02 4.40 -3.29
N ASN A 102 9.10 5.34 -3.49
CA ASN A 102 7.66 5.15 -3.33
C ASN A 102 6.93 5.47 -4.64
N TRP A 103 6.05 4.59 -5.10
CA TRP A 103 5.37 4.74 -6.37
C TRP A 103 3.87 4.97 -6.19
N TYR A 104 3.32 5.93 -6.92
CA TYR A 104 1.88 6.09 -7.03
C TYR A 104 1.25 4.83 -7.63
N SER A 105 0.36 4.19 -6.85
CA SER A 105 -0.32 2.95 -7.24
C SER A 105 -1.82 3.16 -7.55
N GLY A 106 -2.22 4.40 -7.84
CA GLY A 106 -3.61 4.76 -8.09
C GLY A 106 -4.34 5.29 -6.85
N SER A 107 -5.49 5.92 -7.08
CA SER A 107 -6.42 6.35 -6.05
C SER A 107 -7.44 5.26 -5.77
N HIS A 108 -7.79 5.08 -4.49
CA HIS A 108 -8.88 4.18 -4.12
C HIS A 108 -10.23 4.79 -4.48
N HIS A 109 -11.12 3.95 -5.01
CA HIS A 109 -12.50 4.28 -5.32
C HIS A 109 -13.42 3.21 -4.73
N LEU A 110 -14.68 3.58 -4.51
CA LEU A 110 -15.69 2.62 -4.10
C LEU A 110 -16.12 1.77 -5.29
N PHE A 111 -16.10 0.46 -5.10
CA PHE A 111 -16.64 -0.51 -6.05
C PHE A 111 -17.87 -1.15 -5.40
N LEU A 112 -19.04 -0.88 -5.98
CA LEU A 112 -20.34 -1.27 -5.43
C LEU A 112 -21.03 -2.25 -6.39
N ASN A 113 -21.87 -3.13 -5.83
CA ASN A 113 -22.73 -4.02 -6.63
C ASN A 113 -23.84 -3.23 -7.36
N GLU A 114 -24.21 -2.08 -6.81
CA GLU A 114 -25.24 -1.20 -7.36
C GLU A 114 -24.59 0.02 -8.01
N THR A 115 -25.21 0.51 -9.07
CA THR A 115 -24.79 1.78 -9.70
C THR A 115 -25.39 2.93 -8.92
N ILE A 116 -24.55 3.73 -8.26
CA ILE A 116 -24.95 4.98 -7.60
C ILE A 116 -24.45 6.14 -8.47
N SER A 117 -25.33 7.06 -8.88
CA SER A 117 -24.98 8.18 -9.77
C SER A 117 -24.09 9.25 -9.13
N GLY A 118 -23.80 9.11 -7.84
CA GLY A 118 -22.97 10.00 -7.04
C GLY A 118 -23.27 9.80 -5.56
N ILE A 119 -22.25 9.94 -4.73
CA ILE A 119 -22.40 9.95 -3.27
C ILE A 119 -22.20 11.40 -2.85
N GLU A 120 -23.31 12.10 -2.62
CA GLU A 120 -23.32 13.48 -2.14
C GLU A 120 -23.60 13.54 -0.63
N ASP A 121 -24.22 12.50 -0.08
CA ASP A 121 -24.52 12.33 1.35
C ASP A 121 -24.02 10.95 1.83
N PRO A 122 -23.18 10.89 2.89
CA PRO A 122 -22.78 9.63 3.53
C PRO A 122 -23.95 8.70 3.90
N SER A 123 -25.15 9.21 4.16
CA SER A 123 -26.34 8.39 4.41
C SER A 123 -26.66 7.43 3.26
N GLN A 124 -26.24 7.75 2.04
CA GLN A 124 -26.40 6.88 0.86
C GLN A 124 -25.59 5.58 0.95
N LEU A 125 -24.61 5.50 1.85
CA LEU A 125 -23.82 4.30 2.11
C LEU A 125 -24.25 3.57 3.38
N GLU A 126 -25.28 4.06 4.08
CA GLU A 126 -25.77 3.45 5.30
C GLU A 126 -26.26 2.02 5.05
N GLY A 127 -25.87 1.10 5.93
CA GLY A 127 -26.19 -0.32 5.81
C GLY A 127 -25.36 -1.11 4.80
N LEU A 128 -24.56 -0.45 3.95
CA LEU A 128 -23.64 -1.14 3.04
C LEU A 128 -22.46 -1.74 3.80
N ARG A 129 -22.01 -2.92 3.36
CA ARG A 129 -20.77 -3.55 3.84
C ARG A 129 -19.66 -3.28 2.84
N LEU A 130 -18.67 -2.49 3.23
CA LEU A 130 -17.53 -2.17 2.37
C LEU A 130 -16.35 -3.05 2.73
N CYS A 131 -15.85 -3.82 1.75
CA CYS A 131 -14.61 -4.55 1.94
C CYS A 131 -13.42 -3.59 1.91
N SER A 132 -12.66 -3.55 3.01
CA SER A 132 -11.47 -2.72 3.17
C SER A 132 -10.23 -3.58 3.41
N ASN A 133 -9.05 -2.99 3.21
CA ASN A 133 -7.81 -3.53 3.78
C ASN A 133 -7.94 -3.61 5.33
N CYS A 134 -7.07 -4.38 5.97
CA CYS A 134 -7.14 -4.63 7.42
C CYS A 134 -6.66 -3.46 8.29
N TYR A 135 -6.30 -2.32 7.70
CA TYR A 135 -5.76 -1.18 8.44
C TYR A 135 -6.85 -0.31 9.04
N GLN A 136 -6.61 0.14 10.27
CA GLN A 136 -7.59 0.89 11.06
C GLN A 136 -8.04 2.19 10.37
N GLY A 137 -7.13 2.95 9.77
CA GLY A 137 -7.50 4.20 9.09
C GLY A 137 -8.46 4.00 7.92
N SER A 138 -8.36 2.88 7.22
CA SER A 138 -9.29 2.54 6.14
C SER A 138 -10.65 2.06 6.67
N PHE A 139 -10.67 1.34 7.81
CA PHE A 139 -11.91 1.01 8.52
C PHE A 139 -12.63 2.27 9.01
N ASP A 140 -11.89 3.21 9.59
CA ASP A 140 -12.44 4.48 10.07
C ASP A 140 -12.97 5.33 8.92
N ALA A 141 -12.30 5.31 7.76
CA ALA A 141 -12.81 5.95 6.56
C ALA A 141 -14.17 5.36 6.11
N CYS A 142 -14.31 4.03 6.06
CA CYS A 142 -15.59 3.41 5.72
C CYS A 142 -16.70 3.80 6.71
N ARG A 143 -16.41 3.82 8.02
CA ARG A 143 -17.37 4.25 9.05
C ARG A 143 -17.74 5.72 8.91
N ALA A 144 -16.76 6.59 8.66
CA ALA A 144 -16.99 8.01 8.45
C ALA A 144 -17.85 8.29 7.21
N LEU A 145 -17.76 7.41 6.20
CA LEU A 145 -18.63 7.41 5.03
C LEU A 145 -20.03 6.83 5.30
N GLY A 146 -20.34 6.36 6.51
CA GLY A 146 -21.65 5.80 6.87
C GLY A 146 -21.79 4.29 6.67
N ALA A 147 -20.77 3.63 6.12
CA ALA A 147 -20.82 2.19 5.83
C ALA A 147 -20.24 1.33 6.96
N SER A 148 -20.51 0.03 6.90
CA SER A 148 -19.90 -0.96 7.80
C SER A 148 -18.66 -1.59 7.15
N PRO A 149 -17.43 -1.35 7.65
CA PRO A 149 -16.25 -1.99 7.10
C PRO A 149 -16.23 -3.48 7.43
N VAL A 150 -15.82 -4.28 6.44
CA VAL A 150 -15.50 -5.70 6.61
C VAL A 150 -14.13 -5.96 5.99
N HIS A 151 -13.38 -6.91 6.54
CA HIS A 151 -12.12 -7.37 5.93
C HIS A 151 -12.29 -8.77 5.37
N MET A 152 -11.91 -8.97 4.11
CA MET A 152 -11.92 -10.26 3.42
C MET A 152 -10.65 -10.40 2.58
N GLY A 153 -10.16 -11.64 2.44
CA GLY A 153 -9.03 -11.91 1.55
C GLY A 153 -9.39 -11.70 0.09
N GLN A 154 -8.42 -11.28 -0.73
CA GLN A 154 -8.65 -10.99 -2.16
C GLN A 154 -9.25 -12.18 -2.93
N SER A 155 -8.91 -13.41 -2.54
CA SER A 155 -9.41 -14.63 -3.19
C SER A 155 -10.92 -14.86 -3.00
N THR A 156 -11.51 -14.35 -1.93
CA THR A 156 -12.94 -14.56 -1.62
C THR A 156 -13.82 -13.36 -1.95
N LEU A 157 -13.22 -12.20 -2.21
CA LEU A 157 -13.95 -10.95 -2.46
C LEU A 157 -14.92 -11.05 -3.66
N LYS A 158 -14.50 -11.67 -4.75
CA LYS A 158 -15.34 -11.81 -5.95
C LYS A 158 -16.60 -12.64 -5.68
N ASP A 159 -16.44 -13.75 -4.99
CA ASP A 159 -17.55 -14.64 -4.65
C ASP A 159 -18.49 -13.96 -3.65
N ALA A 160 -17.92 -13.27 -2.66
CA ALA A 160 -18.68 -12.47 -1.70
C ALA A 160 -19.56 -11.41 -2.38
N MET A 161 -18.99 -10.63 -3.31
CA MET A 161 -19.74 -9.62 -4.05
C MET A 161 -20.87 -10.22 -4.90
N SER A 162 -20.70 -11.46 -5.39
CA SER A 162 -21.68 -12.12 -6.26
C SER A 162 -22.91 -12.66 -5.48
N CYS A 163 -22.79 -12.82 -4.17
CA CYS A 163 -23.85 -13.38 -3.31
C CYS A 163 -24.81 -12.33 -2.74
N GLY A 164 -24.57 -11.03 -2.99
CA GLY A 164 -25.28 -9.91 -2.33
C GLY A 164 -24.86 -9.72 -0.88
#